data_AF-A0A353B3N2-F1
#
_entry.id   AF-A0A353B3N2-F1
#
_cell.length_a   1.000
_cell.length_b   1.000
_cell.length_c   1.000
_cell.angle_alpha   90.00
_cell.angle_beta   90.00
_cell.angle_gamma   90.00
#
_symmetry.space_group_name_H-M   'P 1'
#
loop_
_entity.id
_entity.type
_entity.pdbx_description
1 polymer ?
#
loop_
_entity_poly.entity_id
_entity_poly.type
_entity_poly.pdbx_seq_one_letter_code
_entity_poly.pdbx_strand_id
1 'polypeptide(L)'
;MTPEDELLWSNLQALSQEALEACAEWLAENAPDATLLEVEPLLDGKTLYFHFLNEVSPAVHEQLDGLITAYESQVRQSSFAKLLDEGCGPGCGTESAERGCSSRGGCSVCKVASCKVRS
;
A
#
# COMPACT_ATOMS: atom_id res chain seq x y z
N MET A 1 17.36 10.40 -7.15
CA MET A 1 16.74 9.57 -6.11
C MET A 1 17.83 8.97 -5.26
N THR A 2 17.58 8.80 -3.97
CA THR A 2 18.45 8.05 -3.07
C THR A 2 18.13 6.55 -3.16
N PRO A 3 19.06 5.64 -2.79
CA PRO A 3 18.77 4.20 -2.73
C PRO A 3 17.55 3.86 -1.86
N GLU A 4 17.31 4.66 -0.82
CA GLU A 4 16.14 4.55 0.03
C GLU A 4 14.84 4.92 -0.71
N ASP A 5 14.87 5.98 -1.53
CA ASP A 5 13.73 6.37 -2.38
C ASP A 5 13.42 5.28 -3.40
N GLU A 6 14.45 4.64 -3.98
CA GLU A 6 14.28 3.56 -4.95
C GLU A 6 13.61 2.33 -4.31
N LEU A 7 14.03 1.98 -3.09
CA LEU A 7 13.45 0.85 -2.36
C LEU A 7 12.01 1.15 -1.93
N LEU A 8 11.71 2.38 -1.51
CA LEU A 8 10.34 2.80 -1.22
C LEU A 8 9.46 2.71 -2.48
N TRP A 9 9.97 3.24 -3.59
CA TRP A 9 9.27 3.23 -4.86
C TRP A 9 8.98 1.80 -5.35
N SER A 10 9.95 0.89 -5.25
CA SER A 10 9.74 -0.51 -5.65
C SER A 10 8.67 -1.21 -4.81
N ASN A 11 8.62 -0.93 -3.51
CA ASN A 11 7.58 -1.50 -2.64
C ASN A 11 6.19 -0.94 -2.98
N LEU A 12 6.09 0.36 -3.28
CA LEU A 12 4.81 0.96 -3.70
C LEU A 12 4.34 0.41 -5.05
N GLN A 13 5.24 0.19 -6.01
CA GLN A 13 4.90 -0.44 -7.29
C GLN A 13 4.41 -1.88 -7.11
N ALA A 14 5.09 -2.68 -6.28
CA ALA A 14 4.67 -4.04 -5.99
C ALA A 14 3.28 -4.07 -5.33
N LEU A 15 3.06 -3.21 -4.34
CA LEU A 15 1.77 -3.08 -3.66
C LEU A 15 0.63 -2.69 -4.62
N SER A 16 0.91 -1.75 -5.53
CA SER A 16 -0.06 -1.32 -6.54
C SER A 16 -0.43 -2.45 -7.50
N GLN A 17 0.56 -3.25 -7.94
CA GLN A 17 0.31 -4.42 -8.79
C GLN A 17 -0.51 -5.50 -8.07
N GLU A 18 -0.15 -5.83 -6.83
CA GLU A 18 -0.89 -6.80 -6.04
C GLU A 18 -2.35 -6.37 -5.81
N ALA A 19 -2.57 -5.09 -5.50
CA ALA A 19 -3.91 -4.55 -5.31
C ALA A 19 -4.73 -4.55 -6.61
N LEU A 20 -4.10 -4.21 -7.74
CA LEU A 20 -4.72 -4.31 -9.06
C LEU A 20 -5.15 -5.75 -9.38
N GLU A 21 -4.27 -6.72 -9.14
CA GLU A 21 -4.53 -8.14 -9.41
C GLU A 21 -5.71 -8.65 -8.56
N ALA A 22 -5.72 -8.35 -7.26
CA ALA A 22 -6.82 -8.70 -6.37
C ALA A 22 -8.17 -8.08 -6.82
N CYS A 23 -8.17 -6.81 -7.23
CA CYS A 23 -9.37 -6.16 -7.77
C CYS A 23 -9.82 -6.78 -9.09
N ALA A 24 -8.89 -7.14 -9.97
CA ALA A 24 -9.17 -7.75 -11.26
C ALA A 24 -9.75 -9.17 -11.10
N GLU A 25 -9.21 -9.98 -10.19
CA GLU A 25 -9.76 -11.30 -9.84
C GLU A 25 -11.19 -11.18 -9.32
N TRP A 26 -11.41 -10.25 -8.38
CA TRP A 26 -12.74 -10.03 -7.82
C TRP A 26 -13.76 -9.56 -8.87
N LEU A 27 -13.35 -8.72 -9.82
CA LEU A 27 -14.18 -8.30 -10.95
C LEU A 27 -14.47 -9.43 -11.93
N ALA A 28 -13.52 -10.33 -12.18
CA ALA A 28 -13.74 -11.46 -13.08
C ALA A 28 -14.89 -12.37 -12.60
N GLU A 29 -15.10 -12.45 -11.28
CA GLU A 29 -16.20 -13.23 -10.67
C GLU A 29 -17.54 -12.49 -10.65
N ASN A 30 -17.53 -11.17 -10.42
CA ASN A 30 -18.74 -10.39 -10.12
C ASN A 30 -19.20 -9.46 -11.25
N ALA A 31 -18.30 -9.08 -12.16
CA ALA A 31 -18.56 -8.21 -13.30
C ALA A 31 -17.60 -8.51 -14.48
N PRO A 32 -17.72 -9.69 -15.13
CA PRO A 32 -16.72 -10.21 -16.08
C PRO A 32 -16.52 -9.37 -17.34
N ASP A 33 -17.48 -8.50 -17.69
CA ASP A 33 -17.37 -7.59 -18.84
C ASP A 33 -16.49 -6.35 -18.56
N ALA A 34 -16.10 -6.15 -17.30
CA ALA A 34 -15.29 -5.03 -16.87
C ALA A 34 -13.80 -5.37 -16.89
N THR A 35 -13.03 -4.67 -17.72
CA THR A 35 -11.57 -4.82 -17.77
C THR A 35 -10.91 -3.68 -17.02
N LEU A 36 -10.38 -3.97 -15.82
CA LEU A 36 -9.63 -3.03 -14.99
C LEU A 36 -8.21 -2.87 -15.52
N LEU A 37 -7.79 -1.63 -15.77
CA LEU A 37 -6.44 -1.27 -16.22
C LEU A 37 -5.54 -0.90 -15.06
N GLU A 38 -6.05 -0.09 -14.13
CA GLU A 38 -5.26 0.49 -13.06
C GLU A 38 -6.15 0.88 -11.87
N VAL A 39 -5.58 0.80 -10.67
CA VAL A 39 -6.16 1.35 -9.44
C VAL A 39 -5.22 2.43 -8.93
N GLU A 40 -5.68 3.67 -8.92
CA GLU A 40 -4.90 4.83 -8.50
C GLU A 40 -5.46 5.37 -7.17
N PRO A 41 -4.71 5.25 -6.07
CA PRO A 41 -5.03 5.97 -4.84
C PRO A 41 -4.58 7.43 -4.95
N LEU A 42 -5.47 8.37 -4.65
CA LEU A 42 -5.08 9.77 -4.52
C LEU A 42 -4.32 10.01 -3.20
N LEU A 43 -3.48 11.04 -3.22
CA LEU A 43 -2.70 11.49 -2.06
C LEU A 43 -3.56 12.16 -0.97
N ASP A 44 -4.88 12.08 -1.04
CA ASP A 44 -5.81 12.50 0.01
C ASP A 44 -6.09 11.38 1.03
N GLY A 45 -5.61 10.16 0.76
CA GLY A 45 -5.75 8.99 1.63
C GLY A 45 -7.16 8.42 1.69
N LYS A 46 -8.07 8.83 0.80
CA LYS A 46 -9.49 8.42 0.84
C LYS A 46 -10.08 8.11 -0.53
N THR A 47 -9.54 8.70 -1.59
CA THR A 47 -10.08 8.56 -2.94
C THR A 47 -9.31 7.50 -3.70
N LEU A 48 -10.05 6.58 -4.31
CA LEU A 48 -9.53 5.55 -5.22
C LEU A 48 -10.16 5.75 -6.59
N TYR A 49 -9.35 5.80 -7.63
CA TYR A 49 -9.78 5.77 -9.01
C TYR A 49 -9.55 4.40 -9.63
N PHE A 50 -10.61 3.81 -10.14
CA PHE A 50 -10.56 2.58 -10.92
C PHE A 50 -10.63 2.95 -12.41
N HIS A 51 -9.57 2.67 -13.13
CA HIS A 51 -9.46 2.95 -14.56
C HIS A 51 -9.83 1.71 -15.35
N PHE A 52 -10.85 1.79 -16.20
CA PHE A 52 -11.32 0.67 -17.00
C PHE A 52 -11.02 0.90 -18.48
N LEU A 53 -10.76 -0.19 -19.21
CA LEU A 53 -10.57 -0.15 -20.67
C LEU A 53 -11.88 0.14 -21.40
N ASN A 54 -12.98 -0.34 -20.83
CA ASN A 54 -14.31 -0.33 -21.43
C ASN A 54 -15.20 0.67 -20.68
N GLU A 55 -16.35 1.03 -21.26
CA GLU A 55 -17.37 1.73 -20.50
C GLU A 55 -17.81 0.89 -19.30
N VAL A 56 -17.88 1.53 -18.14
CA VAL A 56 -18.25 0.90 -16.88
C VAL A 56 -19.76 0.68 -16.88
N SER A 57 -20.18 -0.58 -16.91
CA SER A 57 -21.60 -0.92 -16.85
C SER A 57 -22.19 -0.59 -15.47
N PRO A 58 -23.52 -0.39 -15.36
CA PRO A 58 -24.18 -0.19 -14.07
C PRO A 58 -23.91 -1.32 -13.07
N ALA A 59 -23.70 -2.55 -13.56
CA ALA A 59 -23.37 -3.70 -12.71
C ALA A 59 -22.05 -3.49 -11.96
N VAL A 60 -21.04 -2.85 -12.55
CA VAL A 60 -19.78 -2.53 -11.87
C VAL A 60 -20.00 -1.48 -10.77
N HIS A 61 -20.92 -0.53 -10.96
CA HIS A 61 -21.24 0.45 -9.92
C HIS A 61 -21.85 -0.22 -8.68
N GLU A 62 -22.69 -1.25 -8.86
CA GLU A 62 -23.23 -2.05 -7.75
C GLU A 62 -22.14 -2.84 -7.02
N GLN A 63 -21.01 -3.08 -7.70
CA GLN A 63 -19.87 -3.82 -7.20
C GLN A 63 -18.76 -2.94 -6.59
N LEU A 64 -18.90 -1.60 -6.61
CA LEU A 64 -17.87 -0.66 -6.15
C LEU A 64 -17.43 -0.88 -4.70
N ASP A 65 -18.37 -1.13 -3.77
CA ASP A 65 -18.05 -1.36 -2.36
C ASP A 65 -17.21 -2.63 -2.17
N GLY A 66 -17.48 -3.66 -2.97
CA GLY A 66 -16.70 -4.90 -2.98
C GLY A 66 -15.29 -4.68 -3.52
N LEU A 67 -15.15 -3.91 -4.59
CA LEU A 67 -13.87 -3.49 -5.17
C LEU A 67 -13.01 -2.71 -4.15
N ILE A 68 -13.59 -1.74 -3.46
CA ILE A 68 -12.92 -0.97 -2.40
C ILE A 68 -12.47 -1.91 -1.29
N THR A 69 -13.32 -2.84 -0.88
CA THR A 69 -13.01 -3.82 0.16
C THR A 69 -11.86 -4.75 -0.25
N ALA A 70 -11.84 -5.22 -1.50
CA ALA A 70 -10.78 -6.05 -2.04
C ALA A 70 -9.43 -5.29 -2.03
N TYR A 71 -9.44 -4.03 -2.48
CA TYR A 71 -8.27 -3.16 -2.44
C TYR A 71 -7.76 -2.96 -1.01
N GLU A 72 -8.62 -2.55 -0.08
CA GLU A 72 -8.23 -2.30 1.31
C GLU A 72 -7.70 -3.57 1.99
N SER A 73 -8.31 -4.72 1.72
CA SER A 73 -7.87 -6.01 2.25
C SER A 73 -6.46 -6.33 1.77
N GLN A 74 -6.17 -6.18 0.48
CA GLN A 74 -4.84 -6.44 -0.07
C GLN A 74 -3.79 -5.47 0.51
N VAL A 75 -4.12 -4.18 0.57
CA VAL A 75 -3.21 -3.17 1.14
C VAL A 75 -2.90 -3.46 2.61
N ARG A 76 -3.90 -3.78 3.44
CA ARG A 76 -3.68 -4.10 4.87
C ARG A 76 -2.88 -5.39 5.09
N GLN A 77 -2.96 -6.34 4.17
CA GLN A 77 -2.23 -7.59 4.27
C GLN A 77 -0.74 -7.43 3.94
N SER A 78 -0.39 -6.42 3.13
CA SER A 78 0.99 -6.12 2.75
C SER A 78 1.88 -5.93 3.97
N SER A 79 3.01 -6.65 3.96
CA SER A 79 4.07 -6.52 4.97
C SER A 79 4.63 -5.09 5.02
N PHE A 80 4.65 -4.39 3.89
CA PHE A 80 5.07 -3.00 3.81
C PHE A 80 4.07 -2.05 4.46
N ALA A 81 2.76 -2.24 4.23
CA ALA A 81 1.73 -1.46 4.90
C ALA A 81 1.74 -1.65 6.42
N LYS A 82 1.95 -2.90 6.88
CA LYS A 82 2.13 -3.20 8.31
C LYS A 82 3.36 -2.50 8.89
N LEU A 83 4.48 -2.48 8.17
CA LEU A 83 5.68 -1.75 8.59
C LEU A 83 5.47 -0.23 8.68
N LEU A 84 4.60 0.33 7.84
CA LEU A 84 4.21 1.74 7.90
C LEU A 84 3.28 2.03 9.08
N ASP A 85 2.31 1.13 9.36
CA ASP A 85 1.31 1.30 10.41
C ASP A 85 1.85 0.99 11.82
N GLU A 86 2.54 -0.13 11.98
CA GLU A 86 3.17 -0.55 13.25
C GLU A 86 4.44 0.26 13.56
N GLY A 87 5.01 0.92 12.56
CA GLY A 87 6.30 1.59 12.65
C GLY A 87 7.45 0.63 12.95
N CYS A 88 8.58 1.14 13.43
CA CYS A 88 9.78 0.33 13.70
C CYS A 88 9.76 -0.41 15.05
N GLY A 89 8.58 -0.83 15.50
CA GLY A 89 8.38 -1.55 16.76
C GLY A 89 8.51 -0.69 18.03
N PRO A 90 8.21 -1.27 19.21
CA PRO A 90 8.21 -0.56 20.47
C PRO A 90 9.62 -0.06 20.83
N GLY A 91 9.71 1.22 21.22
CA GLY A 91 10.96 1.86 21.62
C GLY A 91 11.79 2.44 20.47
N CYS A 92 11.34 2.39 19.22
CA CYS A 92 12.06 2.99 18.10
C CYS A 92 12.47 4.46 18.38
N GLY A 93 13.77 4.76 18.27
CA GLY A 93 14.32 6.07 18.59
C GLY A 93 14.70 6.26 20.07
N THR A 94 14.67 5.21 20.90
CA THR A 94 15.18 5.21 22.27
C THR A 94 16.34 4.22 22.42
N GLU A 95 17.21 4.41 23.41
CA GLU A 95 18.34 3.49 23.69
C GLU A 95 17.87 2.08 24.08
N SER A 96 16.64 1.94 24.56
CA SER A 96 16.05 0.69 25.04
C SER A 96 15.47 -0.20 23.93
N ALA A 97 15.56 0.20 22.66
CA ALA A 97 15.02 -0.60 21.56
C ALA A 97 15.93 -1.78 21.19
N GLU A 98 15.40 -3.00 21.31
CA GLU A 98 16.07 -4.23 20.86
C GLU A 98 16.35 -4.25 19.34
N ARG A 99 15.59 -3.47 18.55
CA ARG A 99 15.76 -3.25 17.10
C ARG A 99 15.66 -1.76 16.73
N GLY A 100 16.37 -0.91 17.48
CA GLY A 100 16.30 0.55 17.32
C GLY A 100 17.07 1.12 16.14
N CYS A 101 16.77 2.38 15.81
CA CYS A 101 17.46 3.25 14.83
C CYS A 101 18.94 3.58 15.20
N SER A 102 19.56 2.80 16.09
CA SER A 102 20.97 2.97 16.46
C SER A 102 21.88 2.31 15.41
N SER A 103 23.13 2.76 15.37
CA SER A 103 24.14 2.56 14.32
C SER A 103 24.52 1.11 13.94
N ARG A 104 23.85 0.08 14.46
CA ARG A 104 24.10 -1.34 14.16
C ARG A 104 22.93 -2.11 13.54
N GLY A 105 21.79 -1.48 13.30
CA GLY A 105 20.61 -2.14 12.74
C GLY A 105 19.55 -1.16 12.26
N GLY A 106 19.90 -0.29 11.31
CA GLY A 106 18.97 0.67 10.74
C GLY A 106 17.95 -0.03 9.84
N CYS A 107 16.68 -0.06 10.26
CA CYS A 107 15.59 -0.34 9.34
C CYS A 107 15.59 0.74 8.25
N SER A 108 15.56 0.34 6.98
CA SER A 108 15.58 1.25 5.81
C SER A 108 14.46 2.30 5.88
N VAL A 109 13.34 1.98 6.51
CA VAL A 109 12.19 2.88 6.74
C VAL A 109 12.52 4.05 7.68
N CYS A 110 13.46 3.90 8.61
CA CYS A 110 13.80 4.93 9.60
C CYS A 110 14.41 6.21 9.01
N LYS A 111 15.09 6.10 7.86
CA LYS A 111 15.64 7.28 7.17
C LYS A 111 14.54 8.08 6.44
N VAL A 112 13.54 7.39 5.90
CA VAL A 112 12.40 8.01 5.19
C VAL A 112 11.47 8.70 6.19
N ALA A 113 11.22 8.09 7.35
CA ALA A 113 10.32 8.62 8.38
C ALA A 113 10.90 9.75 9.26
N SER A 114 12.15 10.17 9.05
CA SER A 114 12.84 11.17 9.91
C SER A 114 12.73 10.86 11.41
N CYS A 115 12.88 9.59 11.80
CA CYS A 115 12.92 9.21 13.22
C CYS A 115 14.18 9.78 13.89
N LYS A 116 14.06 10.95 14.53
CA LYS A 116 15.08 11.44 15.46
C LYS A 116 14.97 10.67 16.77
N VAL A 117 16.12 10.20 17.28
CA VAL A 117 16.23 9.77 18.67
C VAL A 117 15.84 10.95 19.56
N ARG A 118 14.78 10.79 20.35
CA ARG A 118 14.46 11.75 21.41
C ARG A 118 15.35 11.39 22.59
N SER A 119 16.39 12.19 22.79
CA SER A 119 17.24 12.20 23.99
C SER A 119 16.43 12.48 25.24
#